data_AF-A0A7J8C5P1-F1
#
_entry.id   AF-A0A7J8C5P1-F1
#
_cell.length_a   1.000
_cell.length_b   1.000
_cell.length_c   1.000
_cell.angle_alpha   90.00
_cell.angle_beta   90.00
_cell.angle_gamma   90.00
#
_symmetry.space_group_name_H-M   'P 1'
#
loop_
_entity.id
_entity.type
_entity.pdbx_description
1 polymer ?
#
loop_
_entity_poly.entity_id
_entity_poly.type
_entity_poly.pdbx_seq_one_letter_code
_entity_poly.pdbx_strand_id
1 'polypeptide(L)'
;MTTGRLQSGVNTLQGFKEDKRNKVTPVLYLNYGPYSSYAPHYDSTFANISKDDSDLIYSTYGEEDSDIPSDFSIHEFLATCQDYPYVMADSLLDILTKGGHSRTLQELEMSSPEDEGQTKTLDTAKEIEGPEGELAGRFDCGQDRLTVLEAVASLGAPVQVFGSEEAEVFQRKLDETTRLLRELQEAQNERLSARPPPNTICLLGPSYREIHLAEQVTNNLKELTQQVTPGDVVSTYGVRKAMGISVPRPRMGSSLVDLTEDREEATKTDAECGPEGT
;
A
#
# COMPACT_ATOMS: atom_id res chain seq x y z
N MET A 1 17.08 -9.11 9.16
CA MET A 1 16.39 -9.78 10.28
C MET A 1 17.14 -9.46 11.56
N THR A 2 16.58 -8.61 12.41
CA THR A 2 17.13 -8.28 13.73
C THR A 2 16.52 -9.22 14.76
N THR A 3 16.94 -10.49 14.75
CA THR A 3 16.51 -11.49 15.74
C THR A 3 17.55 -11.54 16.86
N GLY A 4 17.42 -10.67 17.86
CA GLY A 4 18.27 -10.66 19.04
C GLY A 4 17.60 -9.92 20.20
N ARG A 5 17.59 -10.52 21.40
CA ARG A 5 17.15 -9.83 22.62
C ARG A 5 18.11 -8.68 22.90
N LEU A 6 17.61 -7.45 22.93
CA LEU A 6 18.38 -6.29 23.35
C LEU A 6 18.78 -6.48 24.82
N GLN A 7 20.08 -6.52 25.11
CA GLN A 7 20.62 -6.68 26.47
C GLN A 7 20.54 -5.38 27.30
N SER A 8 20.34 -4.24 26.65
CA SER A 8 20.24 -2.92 27.29
C SER A 8 19.34 -2.00 26.46
N GLY A 9 18.48 -1.23 27.13
CA GLY A 9 17.52 -0.30 26.54
C GLY A 9 16.20 -0.25 27.30
N VAL A 10 15.44 0.83 27.14
CA VAL A 10 14.07 0.94 27.68
C VAL A 10 13.17 0.11 26.76
N ASN A 11 12.53 -0.92 27.33
CA ASN A 11 11.64 -1.83 26.58
C ASN A 11 10.27 -1.21 26.29
N THR A 12 10.13 0.12 26.38
CA THR A 12 8.86 0.79 26.11
C THR A 12 9.02 1.72 24.92
N LEU A 13 8.09 1.63 23.96
CA LEU A 13 7.94 2.72 23.01
C LEU A 13 7.31 3.86 23.79
N GLN A 14 8.06 4.96 23.97
CA GLN A 14 7.49 6.18 24.51
C GLN A 14 6.43 6.67 23.52
N GLY A 15 5.17 6.36 23.81
CA GLY A 15 4.03 6.75 23.00
C GLY A 15 3.94 8.28 22.89
N PHE A 16 3.11 8.73 21.96
CA PHE A 16 2.80 10.15 21.86
C PHE A 16 2.18 10.63 23.18
N LYS A 17 2.88 11.53 23.86
CA LYS A 17 2.39 12.23 25.04
C LYS A 17 2.21 13.67 24.64
N GLU A 18 0.95 14.07 24.48
CA GLU A 18 0.59 15.46 24.19
C GLU A 18 1.23 16.39 25.23
N ASP A 19 1.87 17.46 24.76
CA ASP A 19 2.40 18.48 25.68
C ASP A 19 1.20 19.14 26.36
N LYS A 20 1.28 19.33 27.68
CA LYS A 20 0.22 20.04 28.42
C LYS A 20 -0.04 21.43 27.86
N ARG A 21 0.95 22.04 27.20
CA ARG A 21 0.84 23.34 26.52
C ARG A 21 -0.05 23.31 25.28
N ASN A 22 -0.27 22.14 24.67
CA ASN A 22 -1.14 22.00 23.50
C ASN A 22 -2.62 21.77 23.88
N LYS A 23 -2.91 21.51 25.15
CA LYS A 23 -4.29 21.34 25.61
C LYS A 23 -4.98 22.70 25.73
N VAL A 24 -5.88 23.03 24.83
CA VAL A 24 -6.75 24.21 24.94
C VAL A 24 -7.77 24.02 26.07
N THR A 25 -7.92 25.02 26.92
CA THR A 25 -8.84 25.04 28.07
C THR A 25 -9.67 26.33 27.98
N PRO A 26 -10.95 26.24 27.58
CA PRO A 26 -11.82 27.41 27.44
C PRO A 26 -12.21 28.01 28.80
N VAL A 27 -12.81 29.20 28.75
CA VAL A 27 -13.45 29.83 29.90
C VAL A 27 -14.64 28.99 30.38
N LEU A 28 -14.82 28.88 31.70
CA LEU A 28 -15.94 28.16 32.30
C LEU A 28 -17.17 29.07 32.39
N TYR A 29 -18.25 28.74 31.68
CA TYR A 29 -19.52 29.46 31.80
C TYR A 29 -20.30 29.00 33.03
N LEU A 30 -20.82 29.96 33.80
CA LEU A 30 -21.51 29.71 35.06
C LEU A 30 -23.00 30.03 34.91
N ASN A 31 -23.85 29.09 35.32
CA ASN A 31 -25.30 29.30 35.36
C ASN A 31 -25.80 29.28 36.81
N TYR A 32 -26.20 30.43 37.31
CA TYR A 32 -26.71 30.61 38.68
C TYR A 32 -28.24 30.52 38.79
N GLY A 33 -28.94 30.24 37.69
CA GLY A 33 -30.40 30.10 37.67
C GLY A 33 -31.17 31.43 37.54
N PRO A 34 -32.52 31.38 37.65
CA PRO A 34 -33.39 32.53 37.44
C PRO A 34 -33.10 33.69 38.40
N TYR A 35 -33.31 34.93 37.93
CA TYR A 35 -33.10 36.18 38.67
C TYR A 35 -31.65 36.48 39.11
N SER A 36 -30.65 35.85 38.49
CA SER A 36 -29.23 36.01 38.83
C SER A 36 -28.41 36.86 37.84
N SER A 37 -29.03 37.89 37.24
CA SER A 37 -28.40 38.74 36.20
C SER A 37 -27.16 39.53 36.65
N TYR A 38 -26.94 39.65 37.95
CA TYR A 38 -25.78 40.34 38.54
C TYR A 38 -24.69 39.38 39.02
N ALA A 39 -24.91 38.06 38.94
CA ALA A 39 -23.86 37.10 39.25
C ALA A 39 -22.79 37.10 38.15
N PRO A 40 -21.53 36.78 38.47
CA PRO A 40 -20.51 36.51 37.45
C PRO A 40 -21.03 35.47 36.45
N HIS A 41 -20.82 35.68 35.15
CA HIS A 41 -21.35 34.78 34.12
C HIS A 41 -20.32 33.74 33.65
N TYR A 42 -19.05 33.95 34.00
CA TYR A 42 -17.95 33.11 33.57
C TYR A 42 -16.77 33.17 34.55
N ASP A 43 -15.94 32.13 34.54
CA ASP A 43 -14.71 32.00 35.32
C ASP A 43 -13.53 31.66 34.39
N SER A 44 -12.52 32.53 34.39
CA SER A 44 -11.31 32.42 33.57
C SER A 44 -10.06 31.99 34.35
N THR A 45 -10.18 31.60 35.62
CA THR A 45 -9.04 31.28 36.50
C THR A 45 -8.12 30.18 35.98
N PHE A 46 -8.68 29.20 35.27
CA PHE A 46 -7.94 28.06 34.69
C PHE A 46 -7.94 28.05 33.15
N ALA A 47 -8.46 29.09 32.51
CA ALA A 47 -8.53 29.18 31.05
C ALA A 47 -7.17 29.56 30.44
N ASN A 48 -6.87 29.05 29.25
CA ASN A 48 -5.66 29.40 28.50
C ASN A 48 -5.93 30.07 27.15
N ILE A 49 -7.20 30.24 26.79
CA ILE A 49 -7.65 31.02 25.64
C ILE A 49 -8.56 32.15 26.11
N SER A 50 -8.74 33.16 25.25
CA SER A 50 -9.56 34.31 25.59
C SER A 50 -11.05 33.96 25.65
N LYS A 51 -11.85 34.85 26.24
CA LYS A 51 -13.31 34.72 26.25
C LYS A 51 -13.86 34.73 24.82
N ASP A 52 -13.36 35.61 23.96
CA ASP A 52 -13.81 35.71 22.57
C ASP A 52 -13.52 34.44 21.78
N ASP A 53 -12.34 33.82 22.01
CA ASP A 53 -11.98 32.53 21.40
C ASP A 53 -12.84 31.39 21.97
N SER A 54 -13.12 31.42 23.28
CA SER A 54 -13.99 30.44 23.94
C SER A 54 -15.43 30.56 23.44
N ASP A 55 -15.95 31.77 23.29
CA ASP A 55 -17.27 32.08 22.73
C ASP A 55 -17.33 31.64 21.26
N LEU A 56 -16.26 31.86 20.48
CA LEU A 56 -16.16 31.37 19.11
C LEU A 56 -16.26 29.84 19.07
N ILE A 57 -15.44 29.13 19.84
CA ILE A 57 -15.47 27.66 19.93
C ILE A 57 -16.85 27.17 20.39
N TYR A 58 -17.46 27.83 21.37
CA TYR A 58 -18.79 27.49 21.86
C TYR A 58 -19.88 27.79 20.82
N SER A 59 -19.73 28.82 19.99
CA SER A 59 -20.66 29.09 18.89
C SER A 59 -20.51 28.11 17.72
N THR A 60 -19.30 27.58 17.49
CA THR A 60 -19.03 26.65 16.39
C THR A 60 -19.30 25.20 16.77
N TYR A 61 -19.13 24.84 18.05
CA TYR A 61 -19.22 23.46 18.54
C TYR A 61 -20.16 23.26 19.73
N GLY A 62 -20.57 24.31 20.44
CA GLY A 62 -21.27 24.25 21.74
C GLY A 62 -22.79 24.13 21.68
N GLU A 63 -23.39 24.06 20.50
CA GLU A 63 -24.75 23.54 20.31
C GLU A 63 -24.74 22.00 20.39
N GLU A 64 -24.11 21.46 21.44
CA GLU A 64 -24.10 20.03 21.76
C GLU A 64 -25.39 19.65 22.48
N ASP A 65 -26.55 19.96 21.90
CA ASP A 65 -27.75 19.19 22.17
C ASP A 65 -27.60 17.83 21.45
N SER A 66 -26.77 16.98 22.06
CA SER A 66 -26.82 15.52 22.18
C SER A 66 -27.16 14.59 20.99
N ASP A 67 -27.33 15.05 19.75
CA ASP A 67 -27.68 14.16 18.62
C ASP A 67 -26.97 14.48 17.28
N ILE A 68 -26.04 15.44 17.26
CA ILE A 68 -25.20 15.66 16.08
C ILE A 68 -23.87 14.92 16.31
N PRO A 69 -23.63 13.74 15.72
CA PRO A 69 -22.30 13.16 15.74
C PRO A 69 -21.34 14.17 15.12
N SER A 70 -20.20 14.41 15.79
CA SER A 70 -19.15 15.32 15.30
C SER A 70 -18.56 14.92 13.94
N ASP A 71 -19.07 13.83 13.35
CA ASP A 71 -18.89 13.43 11.97
C ASP A 71 -20.18 13.75 11.18
N PHE A 72 -20.48 15.04 10.95
CA PHE A 72 -21.36 15.39 9.85
C PHE A 72 -20.62 15.10 8.55
N SER A 73 -20.54 13.82 8.19
CA SER A 73 -19.96 13.38 6.94
C SER A 73 -20.84 13.91 5.81
N ILE A 74 -20.29 14.81 5.00
CA ILE A 74 -20.97 15.36 3.82
C ILE A 74 -21.51 14.21 2.95
N HIS A 75 -20.81 13.06 2.93
CA HIS A 75 -21.24 11.86 2.24
C HIS A 75 -22.52 11.24 2.81
N GLU A 76 -22.69 11.20 4.13
CA GLU A 76 -23.88 10.67 4.77
C GLU A 76 -25.08 11.61 4.62
N PHE A 77 -24.84 12.92 4.67
CA PHE A 77 -25.84 13.93 4.32
C PHE A 77 -26.31 13.78 2.86
N LEU A 78 -25.40 13.65 1.90
CA LEU A 78 -25.76 13.44 0.48
C LEU A 78 -26.46 12.10 0.24
N ALA A 79 -26.14 11.06 1.02
CA ALA A 79 -26.82 9.76 0.91
C ALA A 79 -28.23 9.78 1.50
N THR A 80 -28.47 10.59 2.53
CA THR A 80 -29.76 10.67 3.24
C THR A 80 -30.69 11.73 2.64
N CYS A 81 -30.14 12.80 2.08
CA CYS A 81 -30.89 13.84 1.40
C CYS A 81 -31.30 13.37 -0.01
N GLN A 82 -32.50 12.83 -0.12
CA GLN A 82 -33.13 12.57 -1.42
C GLN A 82 -33.30 13.89 -2.21
N ASP A 83 -32.66 13.92 -3.38
CA ASP A 83 -32.80 14.83 -4.53
C ASP A 83 -32.64 16.34 -4.30
N TYR A 84 -32.82 16.85 -3.08
CA TYR A 84 -32.73 18.27 -2.75
C TYR A 84 -31.41 18.96 -3.12
N PRO A 85 -30.21 18.41 -2.79
CA PRO A 85 -28.96 19.05 -3.16
C PRO A 85 -28.74 19.06 -4.68
N TYR A 86 -29.21 18.03 -5.39
CA TYR A 86 -29.12 17.94 -6.84
C TYR A 86 -30.05 18.95 -7.52
N VAL A 87 -31.32 19.05 -7.08
CA VAL A 87 -32.28 20.04 -7.59
C VAL A 87 -31.80 21.48 -7.33
N MET A 88 -31.18 21.74 -6.18
CA MET A 88 -30.59 23.04 -5.88
C MET A 88 -29.43 23.37 -6.83
N ALA A 89 -28.53 22.41 -7.05
CA ALA A 89 -27.41 22.57 -7.98
C ALA A 89 -27.90 22.79 -9.41
N ASP A 90 -28.86 22.00 -9.88
CA ASP A 90 -29.45 22.13 -11.22
C ASP A 90 -30.15 23.48 -11.40
N SER A 91 -30.91 23.92 -10.40
CA SER A 91 -31.55 25.24 -10.41
C SER A 91 -30.53 26.37 -10.47
N LEU A 92 -29.42 26.25 -9.74
CA LEU A 92 -28.34 27.24 -9.77
C LEU A 92 -27.64 27.25 -11.13
N LEU A 93 -27.35 26.08 -11.68
CA LEU A 93 -26.76 25.95 -13.00
C LEU A 93 -27.69 26.51 -14.09
N ASP A 94 -29.00 26.33 -13.95
CA ASP A 94 -29.98 26.94 -14.85
C ASP A 94 -30.03 28.46 -14.72
N ILE A 95 -29.93 29.02 -13.52
CA ILE A 95 -29.84 30.47 -13.34
C ILE A 95 -28.58 31.02 -14.04
N LEU A 96 -27.44 30.36 -13.86
CA LEU A 96 -26.16 30.77 -14.46
C LEU A 96 -26.12 30.58 -15.98
N THR A 97 -26.75 29.53 -16.49
CA THR A 97 -26.76 29.19 -17.93
C THR A 97 -28.00 29.71 -18.66
N LYS A 98 -28.89 30.43 -17.97
CA LYS A 98 -30.20 30.88 -18.49
C LYS A 98 -31.02 29.71 -19.08
N GLY A 99 -31.11 28.64 -18.30
CA GLY A 99 -31.78 27.39 -18.65
C GLY A 99 -31.05 26.58 -19.73
N GLY A 100 -29.74 26.76 -19.88
CA GLY A 100 -28.93 25.96 -20.80
C GLY A 100 -28.65 24.56 -20.27
N HIS A 101 -28.47 24.43 -18.96
CA HIS A 101 -28.17 23.18 -18.27
C HIS A 101 -29.32 22.17 -18.40
N SER A 102 -30.55 22.56 -18.04
CA SER A 102 -31.73 21.70 -18.18
C SER A 102 -32.03 21.30 -19.63
N ARG A 103 -31.84 22.21 -20.60
CA ARG A 103 -31.98 21.87 -22.04
C ARG A 103 -30.99 20.79 -22.48
N THR A 104 -29.73 20.90 -22.05
CA THR A 104 -28.67 19.95 -22.43
C THR A 104 -28.91 18.59 -21.79
N LEU A 105 -29.38 18.56 -20.53
CA LEU A 105 -29.76 17.30 -19.86
C LEU A 105 -30.93 16.62 -20.55
N GLN A 106 -31.96 17.38 -20.94
CA GLN A 106 -33.12 16.86 -21.66
C GLN A 106 -32.75 16.27 -23.03
N GLU A 107 -31.83 16.92 -23.76
CA GLU A 107 -31.32 16.43 -25.04
C GLU A 107 -30.52 15.12 -24.88
N LEU A 108 -29.74 14.98 -23.80
CA LEU A 108 -28.99 13.78 -23.49
C LEU A 108 -29.92 12.59 -23.18
N GLU A 109 -30.95 12.80 -22.34
CA GLU A 109 -31.95 11.77 -22.02
C GLU A 109 -32.75 11.34 -23.25
N MET A 110 -33.15 12.29 -24.11
CA MET A 110 -33.89 12.00 -25.35
C MET A 110 -33.05 11.32 -26.44
N SER A 111 -31.71 11.37 -26.35
CA SER A 111 -30.80 10.71 -27.30
C SER A 111 -30.51 9.25 -26.97
N SER A 112 -30.98 8.74 -25.83
CA SER A 112 -30.98 7.32 -25.52
C SER A 112 -32.18 6.65 -26.22
N PRO A 113 -32.00 5.68 -27.13
CA PRO A 113 -33.13 4.94 -27.68
C PRO A 113 -33.78 4.12 -26.55
N GLU A 114 -35.07 4.39 -26.33
CA GLU A 114 -35.97 3.57 -25.53
C GLU A 114 -36.04 2.16 -26.15
N ASP A 115 -35.54 1.15 -25.43
CA ASP A 115 -36.04 -0.22 -25.53
C ASP A 115 -36.98 -0.42 -24.34
N GLU A 116 -38.28 -0.54 -24.63
CA GLU A 116 -39.33 -0.67 -23.62
C GLU A 116 -39.34 -2.08 -23.01
N GLY A 117 -39.18 -2.14 -21.69
CA GLY A 117 -40.05 -2.92 -20.82
C GLY A 117 -39.57 -4.32 -20.41
N GLN A 118 -39.11 -4.46 -19.16
CA GLN A 118 -39.77 -5.30 -18.16
C GLN A 118 -39.10 -5.20 -16.78
N THR A 119 -39.97 -5.12 -15.78
CA THR A 119 -39.67 -5.29 -14.36
C THR A 119 -38.85 -6.55 -14.07
N LYS A 120 -37.74 -6.40 -13.34
CA LYS A 120 -37.29 -7.33 -12.27
C LYS A 120 -36.05 -6.80 -11.57
N THR A 121 -36.13 -6.92 -10.25
CA THR A 121 -35.15 -6.68 -9.19
C THR A 121 -33.81 -7.42 -9.35
N LEU A 122 -32.81 -6.89 -8.64
CA LEU A 122 -31.55 -7.49 -8.13
C LEU A 122 -30.28 -7.39 -8.99
N ASP A 123 -29.41 -6.48 -8.54
CA ASP A 123 -27.99 -6.62 -8.15
C ASP A 123 -27.03 -7.59 -8.88
N THR A 124 -25.83 -7.02 -9.08
CA THR A 124 -24.50 -7.65 -9.07
C THR A 124 -23.80 -7.90 -10.43
N ALA A 125 -22.94 -6.93 -10.75
CA ALA A 125 -21.53 -7.02 -11.18
C ALA A 125 -21.12 -7.74 -12.49
N LYS A 126 -20.21 -7.02 -13.19
CA LYS A 126 -19.25 -7.46 -14.23
C LYS A 126 -19.91 -7.85 -15.56
N GLU A 127 -19.41 -7.51 -16.75
CA GLU A 127 -18.10 -7.07 -17.23
C GLU A 127 -18.28 -6.71 -18.73
N ILE A 128 -17.29 -6.03 -19.33
CA ILE A 128 -16.86 -6.13 -20.75
C ILE A 128 -17.55 -5.23 -21.82
N GLU A 129 -16.71 -4.29 -22.28
CA GLU A 129 -16.45 -3.80 -23.65
C GLU A 129 -17.55 -3.87 -24.73
N GLY A 130 -17.82 -2.68 -25.30
CA GLY A 130 -18.38 -2.51 -26.65
C GLY A 130 -17.31 -1.91 -27.60
N PRO A 131 -17.20 -2.40 -28.84
CA PRO A 131 -16.10 -2.06 -29.76
C PRO A 131 -16.50 -1.01 -30.83
N GLU A 132 -15.47 -0.65 -31.62
CA GLU A 132 -15.49 -0.13 -32.99
C GLU A 132 -15.68 1.38 -33.28
N GLY A 133 -14.60 1.98 -33.78
CA GLY A 133 -14.60 3.11 -34.69
C GLY A 133 -13.44 2.92 -35.68
N GLU A 134 -13.76 2.40 -36.87
CA GLU A 134 -12.84 2.06 -37.95
C GLU A 134 -12.03 3.26 -38.47
N LEU A 135 -10.73 3.06 -38.71
CA LEU A 135 -10.04 3.68 -39.84
C LEU A 135 -9.23 2.61 -40.57
N ALA A 136 -9.71 2.32 -41.79
CA ALA A 136 -9.12 1.40 -42.73
C ALA A 136 -7.65 1.75 -43.04
N GLY A 137 -6.76 0.82 -42.70
CA GLY A 137 -5.34 0.84 -43.02
C GLY A 137 -4.87 -0.56 -43.38
N ARG A 138 -5.19 -0.97 -44.61
CA ARG A 138 -4.69 -2.16 -45.32
C ARG A 138 -3.21 -2.43 -45.05
N PHE A 139 -2.88 -3.55 -44.39
CA PHE A 139 -1.64 -4.30 -44.58
C PHE A 139 -1.84 -5.79 -44.24
N ASP A 140 -2.00 -6.61 -45.27
CA ASP A 140 -1.74 -8.06 -45.19
C ASP A 140 -0.24 -8.28 -45.03
N CYS A 141 0.22 -8.55 -43.80
CA CYS A 141 1.44 -9.31 -43.49
C CYS A 141 1.64 -9.31 -41.97
N GLY A 142 1.48 -10.45 -41.29
CA GLY A 142 1.92 -10.48 -39.89
C GLY A 142 1.55 -11.64 -38.98
N GLN A 143 0.82 -12.67 -39.40
CA GLN A 143 0.57 -13.82 -38.51
C GLN A 143 1.88 -14.53 -38.10
N ASP A 144 2.89 -14.53 -38.98
CA ASP A 144 4.21 -15.12 -38.68
C ASP A 144 5.10 -14.23 -37.80
N ARG A 145 4.78 -12.93 -37.65
CA ARG A 145 5.63 -12.00 -36.88
C ARG A 145 5.26 -11.96 -35.40
N LEU A 146 3.98 -12.20 -35.06
CA LEU A 146 3.54 -12.29 -33.66
C LEU A 146 4.00 -13.59 -33.01
N THR A 147 3.98 -14.71 -33.73
CA THR A 147 4.51 -16.00 -33.25
C THR A 147 6.02 -15.97 -33.02
N VAL A 148 6.78 -15.26 -33.88
CA VAL A 148 8.23 -15.07 -33.69
C VAL A 148 8.55 -14.16 -32.50
N LEU A 149 7.72 -13.14 -32.23
CA LEU A 149 7.90 -12.27 -31.04
C LEU A 149 7.54 -12.99 -29.74
N GLU A 150 6.52 -13.85 -29.76
CA GLU A 150 6.15 -14.70 -28.62
C GLU A 150 7.27 -15.69 -28.25
N ALA A 151 7.97 -16.24 -29.25
CA ALA A 151 9.15 -17.10 -29.07
C ALA A 151 10.40 -16.35 -28.58
N VAL A 152 10.48 -15.03 -28.76
CA VAL A 152 11.62 -14.20 -28.32
C VAL A 152 11.38 -13.63 -26.92
N ALA A 153 10.12 -13.36 -26.55
CA ALA A 153 9.75 -12.94 -25.19
C ALA A 153 9.83 -14.10 -24.18
N SER A 154 9.65 -15.34 -24.64
CA SER A 154 9.88 -16.56 -23.86
C SER A 154 11.38 -16.88 -23.84
N LEU A 155 12.11 -16.27 -22.91
CA LEU A 155 13.52 -16.54 -22.64
C LEU A 155 13.77 -18.04 -22.34
N GLY A 156 14.04 -18.81 -23.39
CA GLY A 156 14.94 -19.97 -23.37
C GLY A 156 14.44 -21.26 -22.71
N ALA A 157 13.15 -21.47 -22.51
CA ALA A 157 12.63 -22.78 -22.15
C ALA A 157 11.45 -23.14 -23.07
N PRO A 158 11.47 -24.29 -23.78
CA PRO A 158 10.24 -24.80 -24.34
C PRO A 158 9.29 -24.99 -23.17
N VAL A 159 8.17 -24.27 -23.16
CA VAL A 159 7.04 -24.61 -22.32
C VAL A 159 6.60 -25.98 -22.82
N GLN A 160 7.17 -27.03 -22.23
CA GLN A 160 6.59 -28.36 -22.30
C GLN A 160 5.24 -28.20 -21.60
N VAL A 161 4.21 -27.95 -22.38
CA VAL A 161 2.83 -28.09 -21.94
C VAL A 161 2.69 -29.55 -21.60
N PHE A 162 2.96 -29.90 -20.34
CA PHE A 162 2.63 -31.20 -19.80
C PHE A 162 1.09 -31.23 -19.71
N GLY A 163 0.45 -31.52 -20.84
CA GLY A 163 -0.99 -31.77 -20.94
C GLY A 163 -1.36 -33.12 -20.34
N SER A 164 -0.91 -33.38 -19.13
CA SER A 164 -1.28 -34.54 -18.32
C SER A 164 -2.22 -34.06 -17.24
N GLU A 165 -3.32 -34.79 -17.02
CA GLU A 165 -4.29 -34.53 -15.94
C GLU A 165 -3.61 -34.34 -14.57
N GLU A 166 -2.50 -35.03 -14.36
CA GLU A 166 -1.66 -34.92 -13.16
C GLU A 166 -1.02 -33.53 -12.99
N ALA A 167 -0.55 -32.92 -14.09
CA ALA A 167 0.06 -31.59 -14.07
C ALA A 167 -0.95 -30.51 -13.72
N GLU A 168 -2.21 -30.63 -14.15
CA GLU A 168 -3.28 -29.72 -13.75
C GLU A 168 -3.64 -29.84 -12.27
N VAL A 169 -3.58 -31.05 -11.70
CA VAL A 169 -3.78 -31.27 -10.25
C VAL A 169 -2.65 -30.61 -9.46
N PHE A 170 -1.40 -30.75 -9.90
CA PHE A 170 -0.26 -30.07 -9.26
C PHE A 170 -0.37 -28.55 -9.36
N GLN A 171 -0.74 -28.03 -10.53
CA GLN A 171 -0.92 -26.59 -10.70
C GLN A 171 -2.00 -26.05 -9.77
N ARG A 172 -3.17 -26.71 -9.69
CA ARG A 172 -4.23 -26.34 -8.75
C ARG A 172 -3.75 -26.33 -7.30
N LYS A 173 -2.93 -27.32 -6.92
CA LYS A 173 -2.37 -27.40 -5.57
C LYS A 173 -1.34 -26.31 -5.27
N LEU A 174 -0.53 -25.93 -6.26
CA LEU A 174 0.38 -24.78 -6.19
C LEU A 174 -0.38 -23.47 -6.05
N ASP A 175 -1.47 -23.30 -6.80
CA ASP A 175 -2.33 -22.11 -6.72
C ASP A 175 -3.00 -22.02 -5.35
N GLU A 176 -3.49 -23.14 -4.81
CA GLU A 176 -4.02 -23.23 -3.45
C GLU A 176 -2.96 -22.86 -2.41
N THR A 177 -1.74 -23.40 -2.51
CA THR A 177 -0.65 -23.04 -1.58
C THR A 177 -0.27 -21.57 -1.68
N THR A 178 -0.29 -21.00 -2.89
CA THR A 178 -0.04 -19.58 -3.10
C THR A 178 -1.11 -18.72 -2.43
N ARG A 179 -2.39 -19.12 -2.49
CA ARG A 179 -3.48 -18.45 -1.78
C ARG A 179 -3.27 -18.52 -0.26
N LEU A 180 -2.99 -19.71 0.28
CA LEU A 180 -2.75 -19.90 1.71
C LEU A 180 -1.56 -19.08 2.22
N LEU A 181 -0.50 -18.93 1.42
CA LEU A 181 0.64 -18.07 1.76
C LEU A 181 0.25 -16.58 1.85
N ARG A 182 -0.61 -16.10 0.95
CA ARG A 182 -1.12 -14.72 1.04
C ARG A 182 -1.98 -14.52 2.28
N GLU A 183 -2.87 -15.46 2.58
CA GLU A 183 -3.69 -15.42 3.80
C GLU A 183 -2.84 -15.49 5.08
N LEU A 184 -1.79 -16.31 5.08
CA LEU A 184 -0.85 -16.39 6.20
C LEU A 184 -0.09 -15.07 6.36
N GLN A 185 0.36 -14.46 5.26
CA GLN A 185 1.00 -13.15 5.28
C GLN A 185 0.07 -12.06 5.78
N GLU A 186 -1.20 -12.07 5.36
CA GLU A 186 -2.23 -11.15 5.86
C GLU A 186 -2.42 -11.31 7.37
N ALA A 187 -2.63 -12.53 7.87
CA ALA A 187 -2.80 -12.78 9.30
C ALA A 187 -1.56 -12.36 10.12
N GLN A 188 -0.35 -12.59 9.59
CA GLN A 188 0.88 -12.10 10.20
C GLN A 188 0.95 -10.57 10.18
N ASN A 189 0.56 -9.93 9.08
CA ASN A 189 0.56 -8.48 8.94
C ASN A 189 -0.45 -7.83 9.89
N GLU A 190 -1.66 -8.38 10.03
CA GLU A 190 -2.66 -7.93 11.02
C GLU A 190 -2.07 -7.94 12.43
N ARG A 191 -1.41 -9.03 12.83
CA ARG A 191 -0.79 -9.13 14.15
C ARG A 191 0.40 -8.19 14.33
N LEU A 192 1.27 -8.08 13.34
CA LEU A 192 2.51 -7.30 13.43
C LEU A 192 2.29 -5.79 13.20
N SER A 193 1.22 -5.41 12.51
CA SER A 193 0.82 -4.01 12.31
C SER A 193 -0.04 -3.45 13.44
N ALA A 194 -0.52 -4.32 14.35
CA ALA A 194 -1.24 -3.89 15.55
C ALA A 194 -0.38 -2.91 16.38
N ARG A 195 -1.06 -1.98 17.09
CA ARG A 195 -0.36 -0.99 17.91
C ARG A 195 0.61 -1.69 18.85
N PRO A 196 1.91 -1.33 18.82
CA PRO A 196 2.89 -2.02 19.64
C PRO A 196 2.52 -1.89 21.12
N PRO A 197 2.62 -2.98 21.91
CA PRO A 197 2.37 -2.92 23.32
C PRO A 197 3.37 -1.96 24.00
N PRO A 198 2.97 -1.30 25.11
CA PRO A 198 3.84 -0.39 25.81
C PRO A 198 5.13 -1.06 26.27
N ASN A 199 5.17 -2.39 26.44
CA ASN A 199 6.38 -3.16 26.72
C ASN A 199 6.72 -4.09 25.53
N THR A 200 7.83 -3.86 24.84
CA THR A 200 8.34 -4.61 23.68
C THR A 200 8.78 -6.04 24.00
N ILE A 201 8.92 -6.40 25.28
CA ILE A 201 9.16 -7.79 25.72
C ILE A 201 7.93 -8.68 25.47
N CYS A 202 6.73 -8.09 25.46
CA CYS A 202 5.48 -8.81 25.24
C CYS A 202 5.07 -8.76 23.77
N LEU A 203 5.88 -9.31 22.87
CA LEU A 203 5.43 -9.52 21.49
C LEU A 203 4.20 -10.44 21.50
N LEU A 204 3.15 -10.07 20.76
CA LEU A 204 2.02 -10.98 20.56
C LEU A 204 2.52 -12.22 19.83
N GLY A 205 2.30 -13.39 20.45
CA GLY A 205 2.54 -14.68 19.81
C GLY A 205 1.64 -14.89 18.59
N PRO A 206 1.98 -15.84 17.70
CA PRO A 206 1.18 -16.14 16.52
C PRO A 206 -0.25 -16.51 16.92
N SER A 207 -1.22 -16.01 16.15
CA SER A 207 -2.63 -16.34 16.34
C SER A 207 -2.92 -17.81 15.99
N TYR A 208 -4.04 -18.35 16.49
CA TYR A 208 -4.50 -19.69 16.09
C TYR A 208 -4.69 -19.81 14.57
N ARG A 209 -5.23 -18.75 13.93
CA ARG A 209 -5.38 -18.65 12.48
C ARG A 209 -4.02 -18.77 11.77
N GLU A 210 -2.99 -18.03 12.22
CA GLU A 210 -1.63 -18.12 11.66
C GLU A 210 -1.05 -19.52 11.79
N ILE A 211 -1.19 -20.16 12.95
CA ILE A 211 -0.67 -21.51 13.20
C ILE A 211 -1.34 -22.51 12.26
N HIS A 212 -2.67 -22.46 12.14
CA HIS A 212 -3.42 -23.37 11.28
C HIS A 212 -3.08 -23.20 9.79
N LEU A 213 -3.01 -21.95 9.31
CA LEU A 213 -2.59 -21.65 7.94
C LEU A 213 -1.16 -22.14 7.68
N ALA A 214 -0.24 -21.94 8.62
CA ALA A 214 1.13 -22.42 8.51
C ALA A 214 1.22 -23.95 8.45
N GLU A 215 0.43 -24.66 9.26
CA GLU A 215 0.32 -26.12 9.20
C GLU A 215 -0.19 -26.60 7.84
N GLN A 216 -1.26 -25.97 7.32
CA GLN A 216 -1.84 -26.33 6.02
C GLN A 216 -0.85 -26.09 4.87
N VAL A 217 -0.16 -24.95 4.86
CA VAL A 217 0.91 -24.65 3.90
C VAL A 217 2.03 -25.70 3.99
N THR A 218 2.45 -26.04 5.21
CA THR A 218 3.52 -27.01 5.44
C THR A 218 3.14 -28.41 4.93
N ASN A 219 1.91 -28.84 5.19
CA ASN A 219 1.40 -30.13 4.71
C ASN A 219 1.31 -30.17 3.17
N ASN A 220 0.79 -29.11 2.55
CA ASN A 220 0.72 -29.04 1.09
C ASN A 220 2.12 -29.06 0.44
N LEU A 221 3.07 -28.27 0.97
CA LEU A 221 4.45 -28.27 0.48
C LEU A 221 5.13 -29.63 0.70
N LYS A 222 4.86 -30.31 1.82
CA LYS A 222 5.36 -31.66 2.08
C LYS A 222 4.85 -32.65 1.02
N GLU A 223 3.57 -32.61 0.68
CA GLU A 223 2.99 -33.50 -0.33
C GLU A 223 3.54 -33.23 -1.74
N LEU A 224 3.78 -31.97 -2.10
CA LEU A 224 4.41 -31.61 -3.37
C LEU A 224 5.88 -32.05 -3.43
N THR A 225 6.64 -31.84 -2.35
CA THR A 225 8.07 -32.16 -2.30
C THR A 225 8.36 -33.64 -2.12
N GLN A 226 7.41 -34.43 -1.61
CA GLN A 226 7.56 -35.89 -1.47
C GLN A 226 7.75 -36.60 -2.82
N GLN A 227 7.26 -36.02 -3.92
CA GLN A 227 7.31 -36.62 -5.24
C GLN A 227 8.58 -36.26 -6.03
N VAL A 228 9.45 -35.43 -5.47
CA VAL A 228 10.59 -34.86 -6.16
C VAL A 228 11.86 -35.08 -5.33
N THR A 229 13.03 -35.17 -5.98
CA THR A 229 14.27 -35.29 -5.22
C THR A 229 14.63 -33.96 -4.55
N PRO A 230 15.29 -33.96 -3.38
CA PRO A 230 15.65 -32.72 -2.70
C PRO A 230 16.50 -31.77 -3.55
N GLY A 231 17.29 -32.30 -4.49
CA GLY A 231 18.14 -31.50 -5.37
C GLY A 231 17.37 -30.64 -6.37
N ASP A 232 16.13 -31.03 -6.71
CA ASP A 232 15.27 -30.27 -7.62
C ASP A 232 14.54 -29.12 -6.90
N VAL A 233 14.33 -29.26 -5.59
CA VAL A 233 13.64 -28.25 -4.77
C VAL A 233 14.62 -27.20 -4.24
N VAL A 234 15.84 -27.60 -3.87
CA VAL A 234 16.83 -26.69 -3.29
C VAL A 234 18.22 -26.86 -3.90
N SER A 235 18.85 -25.75 -4.27
CA SER A 235 20.23 -25.76 -4.76
C SER A 235 21.25 -25.90 -3.63
N THR A 236 22.42 -26.48 -3.91
CA THR A 236 23.55 -26.55 -2.96
C THR A 236 23.97 -25.18 -2.42
N TYR A 237 23.82 -24.14 -3.26
CA TYR A 237 24.04 -22.75 -2.85
C TYR A 237 22.99 -22.29 -1.83
N GLY A 238 21.71 -22.58 -2.05
CA GLY A 238 20.63 -22.25 -1.11
C GLY A 238 20.86 -22.87 0.27
N VAL A 239 21.27 -24.13 0.31
CA VAL A 239 21.62 -24.83 1.57
C VAL A 239 22.82 -24.17 2.25
N ARG A 240 23.91 -23.89 1.52
CA ARG A 240 25.08 -23.20 2.08
C ARG A 240 24.71 -21.83 2.64
N LYS A 241 23.90 -21.06 1.92
CA LYS A 241 23.40 -19.75 2.36
C LYS A 241 22.58 -19.87 3.65
N ALA A 242 21.69 -20.86 3.74
CA ALA A 242 20.91 -21.12 4.95
C ALA A 242 21.78 -21.52 6.15
N MET A 243 22.89 -22.23 5.90
CA MET A 243 23.90 -22.59 6.90
C MET A 243 24.89 -21.45 7.23
N GLY A 244 24.74 -20.27 6.62
CA GLY A 244 25.65 -19.14 6.82
C GLY A 244 27.02 -19.29 6.13
N ILE A 245 27.18 -20.26 5.23
CA ILE A 245 28.42 -20.53 4.50
C ILE A 245 28.47 -19.63 3.26
N SER A 246 29.32 -18.61 3.28
CA SER A 246 29.62 -17.80 2.10
C SER A 246 30.79 -18.42 1.33
N VAL A 247 30.51 -18.91 0.12
CA VAL A 247 31.57 -19.37 -0.80
C VAL A 247 32.10 -18.12 -1.52
N PRO A 248 33.39 -17.78 -1.41
CA PRO A 248 33.98 -16.70 -2.19
C PRO A 248 33.74 -16.97 -3.67
N ARG A 249 33.20 -15.99 -4.41
CA ARG A 249 33.12 -16.10 -5.87
C ARG A 249 34.54 -16.31 -6.41
N PRO A 250 34.75 -17.19 -7.40
CA PRO A 250 36.01 -17.22 -8.14
C PRO A 250 36.21 -15.81 -8.71
N ARG A 251 37.33 -15.18 -8.38
CA ARG A 251 37.78 -13.97 -9.09
C ARG A 251 37.94 -14.37 -10.55
N MET A 252 37.00 -14.01 -11.41
CA MET A 252 37.24 -14.00 -12.85
C MET A 252 38.44 -13.06 -13.06
N GLY A 253 39.44 -13.53 -13.80
CA GLY A 253 40.75 -12.92 -13.92
C GLY A 253 40.74 -11.41 -14.16
N SER A 254 41.71 -10.76 -13.54
CA SER A 254 42.14 -9.37 -13.68
C SER A 254 42.06 -8.82 -15.11
N SER A 255 41.31 -7.73 -15.27
CA SER A 255 41.54 -6.72 -16.32
C SER A 255 41.55 -5.36 -15.65
N LEU A 256 42.57 -5.09 -14.84
CA LEU A 256 42.92 -3.73 -14.44
C LEU A 256 44.16 -3.37 -15.27
N VAL A 257 43.95 -2.57 -16.31
CA VAL A 257 45.03 -1.96 -17.07
C VAL A 257 45.62 -0.88 -16.16
N ASP A 258 46.85 -1.08 -15.71
CA ASP A 258 47.62 -0.07 -14.98
C ASP A 258 48.14 0.96 -16.00
N LEU A 259 47.71 2.21 -15.87
CA LEU A 259 47.99 3.31 -16.81
C LEU A 259 48.96 4.32 -16.20
N THR A 260 50.06 3.87 -15.60
CA THR A 260 51.08 4.77 -15.05
C THR A 260 52.45 4.53 -15.66
N GLU A 261 52.57 4.79 -16.96
CA GLU A 261 53.85 5.15 -17.58
C GLU A 261 53.69 6.46 -18.36
N ASP A 262 54.23 7.56 -17.82
CA ASP A 262 54.70 8.77 -18.51
C ASP A 262 55.49 9.60 -17.48
N ARG A 263 56.83 9.49 -17.43
CA ARG A 263 57.84 10.28 -18.17
C ARG A 263 58.00 11.72 -17.64
N GLU A 264 59.05 11.96 -16.86
CA GLU A 264 59.85 13.19 -16.95
C GLU A 264 61.35 12.87 -16.86
N GLU A 265 62.07 13.37 -17.85
CA GLU A 265 63.49 13.19 -18.09
C GLU A 265 64.17 14.54 -17.83
N ALA A 266 65.22 14.58 -17.01
CA ALA A 266 66.15 15.71 -16.97
C ALA A 266 67.56 15.26 -16.57
N THR A 267 68.44 15.41 -17.55
CA THR A 267 69.89 15.20 -17.63
C THR A 267 70.73 15.94 -16.57
N LYS A 268 71.82 15.33 -16.08
CA LYS A 268 73.21 15.79 -16.31
C LYS A 268 74.27 14.83 -15.76
N THR A 269 75.48 15.01 -16.27
CA THR A 269 76.57 14.06 -16.45
C THR A 269 77.68 14.09 -15.39
N ASP A 270 78.48 13.01 -15.42
CA ASP A 270 79.95 12.93 -15.25
C ASP A 270 80.60 12.42 -13.95
N ALA A 271 81.48 11.42 -14.18
CA ALA A 271 82.75 11.06 -13.51
C ALA A 271 82.69 10.45 -12.08
N GLU A 272 83.52 9.50 -11.62
CA GLU A 272 84.58 8.62 -12.15
C GLU A 272 84.97 7.68 -10.98
N CYS A 273 85.64 6.55 -11.28
CA CYS A 273 86.58 5.82 -10.41
C CYS A 273 86.09 4.61 -9.55
N GLY A 274 86.18 3.41 -10.14
CA GLY A 274 87.16 2.36 -9.73
C GLY A 274 86.82 1.39 -8.57
N PRO A 275 87.31 0.13 -8.61
CA PRO A 275 86.74 -1.00 -7.85
C PRO A 275 87.66 -1.60 -6.74
N GLU A 276 87.11 -2.64 -6.09
CA GLU A 276 87.75 -3.72 -5.32
C GLU A 276 88.21 -3.51 -3.87
N GLY A 277 87.96 -4.55 -3.07
CA GLY A 277 88.58 -4.75 -1.76
C GLY A 277 87.96 -5.90 -0.96
N THR A 278 88.28 -7.14 -1.37
CA THR A 278 88.33 -8.42 -0.61
C THR A 278 87.18 -8.84 0.31
#